data_AF-A0A7G1P9K4-F1
#
_entry.id   AF-A0A7G1P9K4-F1
#
_cell.length_a   1.000
_cell.length_b   1.000
_cell.length_c   1.000
_cell.angle_alpha   90.00
_cell.angle_beta   90.00
_cell.angle_gamma   90.00
#
_symmetry.space_group_name_H-M   'P 1'
#
loop_
_entity.id
_entity.type
_entity.pdbx_description
1 polymer ?
#
loop_
_entity_poly.entity_id
_entity_poly.type
_entity_poly.pdbx_seq_one_letter_code
_entity_poly.pdbx_strand_id
1 'polypeptide(L)'
;MPISVTYTAVLDVKRSTAEHLARLLRDHRTGVKTRRGRRALSCFKQSVVILRWFFDGARLSQLARDNGLSASTAYRYLHEGLTVPAAGAPDLATALERAKAAGLTHLNLDGTVIRTDRVAAPGPGGADLWWSGKHKHHGENVQVISTPDGWPIWVSPVRPGREHDTTCARHHGLTDALDRTAAELGMPTLVDLGYENAGPGFRHPVKKPAGGELTEAQQTYNKVVRGIHSVCERANSLLKMTSKALRRVSLDPSRITKTAAAALVLLQLKYGRII
;
A
#
# COMPACT_ATOMS: atom_id res chain seq x y z
N MET A 1 3.38 -26.51 32.92
CA MET A 1 3.80 -25.69 31.77
C MET A 1 3.56 -26.51 30.51
N PRO A 2 2.77 -26.04 29.53
CA PRO A 2 2.66 -26.77 28.27
C PRO A 2 4.04 -26.83 27.60
N ILE A 3 4.44 -28.02 27.15
CA ILE A 3 5.72 -28.23 26.46
C ILE A 3 5.58 -27.66 25.05
N SER A 4 6.30 -26.57 24.76
CA SER A 4 6.30 -25.95 23.43
C SER A 4 7.23 -26.70 22.49
N VAL A 5 6.81 -26.89 21.24
CA VAL A 5 7.66 -27.43 20.17
C VAL A 5 8.37 -26.28 19.45
N THR A 6 9.69 -26.39 19.27
CA THR A 6 10.48 -25.42 18.49
C THR A 6 10.56 -25.87 17.04
N TYR A 7 10.47 -24.93 16.10
CA TYR A 7 10.63 -25.20 14.67
C TYR A 7 11.56 -24.16 14.02
N THR A 8 12.21 -24.56 12.93
CA THR A 8 13.03 -23.67 12.10
C THR A 8 12.20 -23.14 10.93
N ALA A 9 12.32 -21.85 10.64
CA ALA A 9 11.60 -21.19 9.54
C ALA A 9 12.57 -20.43 8.65
N VAL A 10 12.27 -20.40 7.34
CA VAL A 10 12.97 -19.57 6.36
C VAL A 10 12.01 -18.49 5.90
N LEU A 11 12.45 -17.23 5.98
CA LEU A 11 11.74 -16.11 5.39
C LEU A 11 12.14 -15.98 3.93
N ASP A 12 11.18 -16.11 3.01
CA ASP A 12 11.41 -15.91 1.58
C ASP A 12 11.64 -14.43 1.27
N VAL A 13 12.84 -13.92 1.57
CA VAL A 13 13.34 -12.60 1.17
C VAL A 13 14.84 -12.70 0.92
N LYS A 14 15.34 -11.88 0.01
CA LYS A 14 16.79 -11.75 -0.17
C LYS A 14 17.40 -11.21 1.12
N ARG A 15 18.55 -11.76 1.53
CA ARG A 15 19.30 -11.24 2.69
C ARG A 15 19.62 -9.75 2.55
N SER A 16 19.89 -9.30 1.31
CA SER A 16 20.13 -7.89 0.99
C SER A 16 18.96 -6.97 1.35
N THR A 17 17.72 -7.43 1.27
CA THR A 17 16.53 -6.69 1.73
C THR A 17 16.58 -6.48 3.25
N ALA A 18 16.92 -7.53 4.01
CA ALA A 18 17.07 -7.45 5.48
C ALA A 18 18.27 -6.58 5.90
N GLU A 19 19.38 -6.65 5.17
CA GLU A 19 20.55 -5.80 5.38
C GLU A 19 20.26 -4.34 5.05
N HIS A 20 19.52 -4.06 3.97
CA HIS A 20 19.11 -2.71 3.61
C HIS A 20 18.23 -2.10 4.71
N LEU A 21 17.17 -2.80 5.13
CA LEU A 21 16.32 -2.33 6.23
C LEU A 21 17.12 -2.16 7.54
N ALA A 22 18.08 -3.05 7.82
CA ALA A 22 18.95 -2.93 8.99
C ALA A 22 19.82 -1.66 8.94
N ARG A 23 20.31 -1.26 7.76
CA ARG A 23 21.04 0.01 7.59
C ARG A 23 20.12 1.20 7.86
N LEU A 24 18.92 1.23 7.28
CA LEU A 24 17.95 2.31 7.55
C LEU A 24 17.62 2.43 9.05
N LEU A 25 17.43 1.30 9.74
CA LEU A 25 17.19 1.28 11.19
C LEU A 25 18.40 1.77 12.00
N ARG A 26 19.61 1.44 11.58
CA ARG A 26 20.85 1.93 12.21
C ARG A 26 20.96 3.44 12.05
N ASP A 27 20.75 3.95 10.84
CA ASP A 27 20.87 5.37 10.54
C ASP A 27 19.80 6.17 11.30
N HIS A 28 18.58 5.64 11.38
CA HIS A 28 17.52 6.19 12.24
C HIS A 28 17.93 6.21 13.73
N ARG A 29 18.45 5.10 14.27
CA ARG A 29 18.90 5.02 15.67
C ARG A 29 20.01 6.03 15.97
N THR A 30 20.92 6.25 15.04
CA THR A 30 21.97 7.28 15.11
C THR A 30 21.36 8.68 15.11
N GLY A 31 20.44 8.97 14.18
CA GLY A 31 19.76 10.26 14.08
C GLY A 31 19.00 10.64 15.35
N VAL A 32 18.28 9.69 15.95
CA VAL A 32 17.56 9.90 17.24
C VAL A 32 18.44 9.70 18.47
N LYS A 33 19.77 9.58 18.30
CA LYS A 33 20.77 9.46 19.38
C LYS A 33 20.44 8.34 20.39
N THR A 34 20.01 7.18 19.90
CA THR A 34 19.76 6.00 20.75
C THR A 34 21.05 5.60 21.48
N ARG A 35 21.05 5.63 22.81
CA ARG A 35 22.23 5.25 23.62
C ARG A 35 22.63 3.78 23.41
N ARG A 36 23.93 3.51 23.43
CA ARG A 36 24.51 2.15 23.34
C ARG A 36 23.94 1.25 24.45
N GLY A 37 23.68 -0.02 24.13
CA GLY A 37 23.14 -1.01 25.08
C GLY A 37 21.64 -0.91 25.37
N ARG A 38 20.91 0.10 24.87
CA ARG A 38 19.46 0.26 25.15
C ARG A 38 18.52 -0.57 24.26
N ARG A 39 19.05 -1.29 23.28
CA ARG A 39 18.26 -2.06 22.32
C ARG A 39 18.55 -3.55 22.52
N ALA A 40 17.49 -4.32 22.78
CA ALA A 40 17.55 -5.77 22.93
C ALA A 40 17.98 -6.48 21.65
N LEU A 41 17.59 -5.96 20.47
CA LEU A 41 18.00 -6.50 19.17
C LEU A 41 18.96 -5.59 18.42
N SER A 42 19.89 -6.23 17.71
CA SER A 42 20.64 -5.59 16.62
C SER A 42 19.68 -5.12 15.52
N CYS A 43 20.10 -4.16 14.70
CA CYS A 43 19.26 -3.69 13.59
C CYS A 43 18.92 -4.80 12.59
N PHE A 44 19.82 -5.77 12.39
CA PHE A 44 19.55 -6.93 11.55
C PHE A 44 18.49 -7.87 12.15
N LYS A 45 18.57 -8.18 13.45
CA LYS A 45 17.50 -8.98 14.09
C LYS A 45 16.17 -8.23 14.09
N GLN A 46 16.18 -6.92 14.34
CA GLN A 46 14.97 -6.09 14.23
C GLN A 46 14.41 -6.09 12.80
N SER A 47 15.25 -5.99 11.76
CA SER A 47 14.79 -6.03 10.37
C SER A 47 14.11 -7.37 10.06
N VAL A 48 14.67 -8.50 10.48
CA VAL A 48 14.03 -9.82 10.32
C VAL A 48 12.66 -9.88 11.01
N VAL A 49 12.53 -9.35 12.23
CA VAL A 49 11.22 -9.26 12.92
C VAL A 49 10.21 -8.48 12.09
N ILE A 50 10.61 -7.33 11.53
CA ILE A 50 9.74 -6.49 10.71
C ILE A 50 9.34 -7.19 9.42
N LEU A 51 10.27 -7.83 8.72
CA LEU A 51 9.98 -8.53 7.46
C LEU A 51 9.09 -9.76 7.68
N ARG A 52 9.27 -10.51 8.77
CA ARG A 52 8.34 -11.60 9.15
C ARG A 52 6.95 -11.06 9.46
N TRP A 53 6.85 -9.90 10.11
CA TRP A 53 5.55 -9.27 10.33
C TRP A 53 4.88 -8.89 9.00
N PHE A 54 5.60 -8.22 8.09
CA PHE A 54 5.05 -7.80 6.79
C PHE A 54 4.69 -8.98 5.88
N PHE A 55 5.64 -9.88 5.62
CA PHE A 55 5.53 -10.86 4.54
C PHE A 55 4.96 -12.21 5.00
N ASP A 56 5.22 -12.64 6.23
CA ASP A 56 4.59 -13.86 6.77
C ASP A 56 3.26 -13.57 7.47
N GLY A 57 2.99 -12.30 7.83
CA GLY A 57 1.84 -11.95 8.64
C GLY A 57 1.96 -12.50 10.07
N ALA A 58 3.19 -12.72 10.55
CA ALA A 58 3.45 -13.31 11.85
C ALA A 58 2.87 -12.42 12.96
N ARG A 59 2.20 -13.03 13.94
CA ARG A 59 1.61 -12.30 15.09
C ARG A 59 2.73 -11.66 15.90
N LEU A 60 2.56 -10.40 16.30
CA LEU A 60 3.59 -9.68 17.05
C LEU A 60 3.92 -10.36 18.40
N SER A 61 2.94 -10.99 19.05
CA SER A 61 3.15 -11.77 20.27
C SER A 61 4.05 -13.00 20.06
N GLN A 62 3.94 -13.66 18.90
CA GLN A 62 4.83 -14.75 18.51
C GLN A 62 6.24 -14.21 18.24
N LEU A 63 6.36 -13.14 17.46
CA LEU A 63 7.65 -12.50 17.18
C LEU A 63 8.35 -12.02 18.47
N ALA A 64 7.59 -11.50 19.43
CA ALA A 64 8.11 -11.09 20.72
C ALA A 64 8.67 -12.29 21.51
N ARG A 65 7.91 -13.39 21.58
CA ARG A 65 8.32 -14.63 22.24
C ARG A 65 9.58 -15.22 21.59
N ASP A 66 9.58 -15.38 20.28
CA ASP A 66 10.68 -15.96 19.49
C ASP A 66 12.00 -15.18 19.68
N ASN A 67 11.93 -13.90 20.07
CA ASN A 67 13.08 -13.02 20.21
C ASN A 67 13.34 -12.57 21.67
N GLY A 68 12.63 -13.14 22.65
CA GLY A 68 12.81 -12.78 24.07
C GLY A 68 12.49 -11.32 24.39
N LEU A 69 11.49 -10.73 23.71
CA LEU A 69 11.10 -9.33 23.86
C LEU A 69 9.86 -9.18 24.74
N SER A 70 9.82 -8.10 25.52
CA SER A 70 8.55 -7.62 26.08
C SER A 70 7.60 -7.17 24.96
N ALA A 71 6.29 -7.24 25.20
CA ALA A 71 5.29 -6.73 24.26
C ALA A 71 5.55 -5.26 23.88
N SER A 72 5.86 -4.41 24.86
CA SER A 72 6.19 -3.00 24.64
C SER A 72 7.41 -2.80 23.74
N THR A 73 8.45 -3.63 23.88
CA THR A 73 9.64 -3.56 23.02
C THR A 73 9.33 -4.04 21.60
N ALA A 74 8.53 -5.10 21.46
CA ALA A 74 8.12 -5.59 20.16
C ALA A 74 7.30 -4.53 19.39
N TYR A 75 6.33 -3.87 20.03
CA TYR A 75 5.57 -2.77 19.42
C TYR A 75 6.47 -1.58 19.05
N ARG A 76 7.38 -1.16 19.94
CA ARG A 76 8.35 -0.11 19.62
C ARG A 76 9.17 -0.46 18.37
N TYR A 77 9.65 -1.69 18.26
CA TYR A 77 10.42 -2.14 17.10
C TYR A 77 9.59 -2.22 15.83
N LEU A 78 8.35 -2.67 15.94
CA LEU A 78 7.42 -2.66 14.82
C LEU A 78 7.16 -1.23 14.35
N HIS A 79 6.86 -0.29 15.24
CA HIS A 79 6.58 1.11 14.87
C HIS A 79 7.77 1.82 14.23
N GLU A 80 8.99 1.56 14.71
CA GLU A 80 10.22 1.98 14.01
C GLU A 80 10.30 1.33 12.63
N GLY A 81 10.00 0.04 12.54
CA GLY A 81 9.95 -0.72 11.29
C GLY A 81 8.84 -0.34 10.31
N LEU A 82 7.83 0.42 10.75
CA LEU A 82 6.87 1.07 9.86
C LEU A 82 7.38 2.45 9.45
N THR A 83 7.84 3.25 10.41
CA THR A 83 8.20 4.65 10.18
C THR A 83 9.43 4.80 9.30
N VAL A 84 10.47 4.00 9.54
CA VAL A 84 11.75 4.10 8.85
C VAL A 84 11.63 3.79 7.35
N PRO A 85 11.07 2.65 6.91
CA PRO A 85 10.87 2.42 5.48
C PRO A 85 9.81 3.35 4.88
N ALA A 86 8.73 3.71 5.60
CA ALA A 86 7.73 4.64 5.09
C ALA A 86 8.30 6.01 4.73
N ALA A 87 9.34 6.48 5.44
CA ALA A 87 10.03 7.73 5.12
C ALA A 87 10.76 7.70 3.76
N GLY A 88 11.02 6.51 3.21
CA GLY A 88 11.59 6.34 1.88
C GLY A 88 10.55 6.19 0.76
N ALA A 89 9.26 6.21 1.08
CA ALA A 89 8.22 6.16 0.06
C ALA A 89 8.19 7.48 -0.72
N PRO A 90 8.09 7.46 -2.07
CA PRO A 90 8.00 8.68 -2.84
C PRO A 90 6.72 9.43 -2.52
N ASP A 91 6.78 10.76 -2.49
CA ASP A 91 5.57 11.57 -2.62
C ASP A 91 5.02 11.49 -4.06
N LEU A 92 3.83 12.06 -4.27
CA LEU A 92 3.15 11.98 -5.56
C LEU A 92 3.98 12.63 -6.68
N ALA A 93 4.54 13.81 -6.43
CA ALA A 93 5.35 14.53 -7.41
C ALA A 93 6.58 13.70 -7.82
N THR A 94 7.30 13.14 -6.85
CA THR A 94 8.47 12.30 -7.09
C THR A 94 8.11 11.04 -7.88
N ALA A 95 6.95 10.42 -7.60
CA ALA A 95 6.50 9.24 -8.32
C ALA A 95 6.18 9.56 -9.79
N LEU A 96 5.53 10.70 -10.05
CA LEU A 96 5.20 11.15 -11.41
C LEU A 96 6.46 11.57 -12.20
N GLU A 97 7.40 12.26 -11.54
CA GLU A 97 8.73 12.58 -12.11
C GLU A 97 9.49 11.32 -12.53
N ARG A 98 9.51 10.29 -11.67
CA ARG A 98 10.12 8.99 -11.99
C ARG A 98 9.41 8.28 -13.14
N ALA A 99 8.08 8.29 -13.15
CA ALA A 99 7.29 7.74 -14.25
C ALA A 99 7.62 8.42 -15.60
N LYS A 100 7.76 9.75 -15.59
CA LYS A 100 8.21 10.52 -16.76
C LYS A 100 9.63 10.13 -17.18
N ALA A 101 10.57 10.10 -16.24
CA ALA A 101 11.97 9.74 -16.51
C ALA A 101 12.12 8.32 -17.06
N ALA A 102 11.26 7.39 -16.61
CA ALA A 102 11.17 6.03 -17.10
C ALA A 102 10.45 5.88 -18.46
N GLY A 103 9.90 6.97 -19.02
CA GLY A 103 9.23 6.97 -20.31
C GLY A 103 7.94 6.15 -20.33
N LEU A 104 7.20 6.10 -19.22
CA LEU A 104 5.95 5.34 -19.15
C LEU A 104 4.90 5.94 -20.10
N THR A 105 4.14 5.06 -20.77
CA THR A 105 3.13 5.48 -21.76
C THR A 105 1.82 5.92 -21.12
N HIS A 106 1.50 5.36 -19.95
CA HIS A 106 0.32 5.67 -19.17
C HIS A 106 0.57 5.29 -17.70
N LEU A 107 -0.30 5.78 -16.83
CA LEU A 107 -0.39 5.35 -15.46
C LEU A 107 -1.67 4.55 -15.24
N ASN A 108 -1.65 3.75 -14.18
CA ASN A 108 -2.80 2.99 -13.70
C ASN A 108 -3.14 3.48 -12.30
N LEU A 109 -4.40 3.84 -12.05
CA LEU A 109 -4.90 4.22 -10.73
C LEU A 109 -6.03 3.28 -10.32
N ASP A 110 -5.91 2.70 -9.13
CA ASP A 110 -6.96 1.88 -8.53
C ASP A 110 -7.03 2.08 -7.02
N GLY A 111 -8.23 1.95 -6.48
CA GLY A 111 -8.53 2.05 -5.06
C GLY A 111 -8.58 0.68 -4.41
N THR A 112 -8.12 0.56 -3.18
CA THR A 112 -8.21 -0.71 -2.47
C THR A 112 -8.47 -0.52 -0.99
N VAL A 113 -9.40 -1.32 -0.45
CA VAL A 113 -9.70 -1.31 0.98
C VAL A 113 -8.76 -2.28 1.70
N ILE A 114 -7.93 -1.76 2.59
CA ILE A 114 -7.13 -2.54 3.55
C ILE A 114 -8.06 -2.88 4.71
N ARG A 115 -8.30 -4.18 4.92
CA ARG A 115 -9.16 -4.64 6.01
C ARG A 115 -8.48 -4.35 7.34
N THR A 116 -9.27 -3.85 8.29
CA THR A 116 -8.81 -3.61 9.67
C THR A 116 -9.64 -4.42 10.65
N ASP A 117 -9.18 -4.48 11.89
CA ASP A 117 -10.08 -4.79 13.00
C ASP A 117 -11.14 -3.69 13.14
N ARG A 118 -12.23 -3.98 13.86
CA ARG A 118 -13.37 -3.07 13.97
C ARG A 118 -12.93 -1.75 14.60
N VAL A 119 -13.10 -0.67 13.85
CA VAL A 119 -12.88 0.71 14.30
C VAL A 119 -14.25 1.37 14.23
N ALA A 120 -14.95 1.43 15.36
CA ALA A 120 -16.24 2.10 15.42
C ALA A 120 -15.98 3.61 15.47
N ALA A 121 -16.34 4.32 14.40
CA ALA A 121 -16.36 5.78 14.39
C ALA A 121 -17.65 6.26 13.69
N PRO A 122 -18.39 7.21 14.29
CA PRO A 122 -19.60 7.73 13.67
C PRO A 122 -19.24 8.52 12.41
N GLY A 123 -19.88 8.17 11.30
CA GLY A 123 -19.85 8.91 10.05
C GLY A 123 -21.13 9.70 9.80
N PRO A 124 -21.22 10.38 8.64
CA PRO A 124 -22.42 11.12 8.24
C PRO A 124 -23.68 10.26 8.32
N GLY A 125 -24.72 10.75 9.00
CA GLY A 125 -26.00 10.04 9.18
C GLY A 125 -25.95 8.87 10.17
N GLY A 126 -24.94 8.78 11.04
CA GLY A 126 -24.84 7.74 12.07
C GLY A 126 -24.31 6.39 11.55
N ALA A 127 -24.01 6.29 10.25
CA ALA A 127 -23.37 5.12 9.66
C ALA A 127 -21.92 5.00 10.10
N ASP A 128 -21.39 3.78 10.19
CA ASP A 128 -19.99 3.57 10.56
C ASP A 128 -19.05 4.07 9.45
N LEU A 129 -18.16 5.00 9.80
CA LEU A 129 -17.27 5.70 8.88
C LEU A 129 -16.28 4.75 8.19
N TRP A 130 -15.84 3.70 8.90
CA TRP A 130 -14.82 2.76 8.42
C TRP A 130 -15.43 1.53 7.76
N TRP A 131 -16.76 1.37 7.82
CA TRP A 131 -17.46 0.27 7.17
C TRP A 131 -17.55 0.49 5.65
N SER A 132 -16.91 -0.40 4.89
CA SER A 132 -17.07 -0.43 3.44
C SER A 132 -18.31 -1.23 3.06
N GLY A 133 -19.34 -0.56 2.54
CA GLY A 133 -20.56 -1.22 2.06
C GLY A 133 -20.28 -2.22 0.93
N LYS A 134 -19.38 -1.87 0.01
CA LYS A 134 -18.95 -2.71 -1.12
C LYS A 134 -18.28 -4.00 -0.64
N HIS A 135 -17.39 -3.92 0.33
CA HIS A 135 -16.59 -5.05 0.78
C HIS A 135 -17.14 -5.76 2.03
N LYS A 136 -18.19 -5.22 2.65
CA LYS A 136 -18.85 -5.77 3.85
C LYS A 136 -17.89 -6.04 5.02
N HIS A 137 -16.90 -5.16 5.21
CA HIS A 137 -16.01 -5.18 6.35
C HIS A 137 -15.49 -3.77 6.68
N HIS A 138 -14.98 -3.59 7.89
CA HIS A 138 -14.21 -2.39 8.24
C HIS A 138 -12.90 -2.37 7.48
N GLY A 139 -12.50 -1.19 7.06
CA GLY A 139 -11.20 -1.01 6.45
C GLY A 139 -10.98 0.42 6.04
N GLU A 140 -9.82 0.63 5.45
CA GLU A 140 -9.38 1.95 5.02
C GLU A 140 -9.06 1.90 3.53
N ASN A 141 -9.54 2.90 2.81
CA ASN A 141 -9.32 3.05 1.40
C ASN A 141 -7.94 3.67 1.15
N VAL A 142 -7.13 3.02 0.32
CA VAL A 142 -5.85 3.51 -0.18
C VAL A 142 -5.88 3.50 -1.70
N GLN A 143 -5.43 4.60 -2.29
CA GLN A 143 -5.30 4.75 -3.73
C GLN A 143 -3.87 4.34 -4.13
N VAL A 144 -3.73 3.58 -5.21
CA VAL A 144 -2.45 3.07 -5.67
C VAL A 144 -2.22 3.50 -7.11
N ILE A 145 -1.09 4.14 -7.36
CA ILE A 145 -0.63 4.41 -8.73
C ILE A 145 0.37 3.33 -9.11
N SER A 146 0.25 2.82 -10.33
CA SER A 146 1.12 1.80 -10.87
C SER A 146 1.52 2.07 -12.31
N THR A 147 2.60 1.39 -12.73
CA THR A 147 3.08 1.36 -14.10
C THR A 147 2.13 0.60 -15.03
N PRO A 148 2.32 0.68 -16.36
CA PRO A 148 1.59 -0.11 -17.35
C PRO A 148 1.56 -1.62 -17.12
N ASP A 149 2.60 -2.19 -16.50
CA ASP A 149 2.69 -3.61 -16.18
C ASP A 149 2.20 -3.97 -14.76
N GLY A 150 1.66 -2.99 -14.03
CA GLY A 150 0.98 -3.19 -12.75
C GLY A 150 1.94 -3.19 -11.57
N TRP A 151 3.11 -2.55 -11.71
CA TRP A 151 4.04 -2.36 -10.61
C TRP A 151 3.63 -1.14 -9.78
N PRO A 152 3.37 -1.28 -8.47
CA PRO A 152 2.97 -0.13 -7.65
C PRO A 152 4.16 0.81 -7.43
N ILE A 153 3.91 2.11 -7.63
CA ILE A 153 4.94 3.17 -7.57
C ILE A 153 4.63 4.23 -6.52
N TRP A 154 3.36 4.35 -6.14
CA TRP A 154 2.90 5.29 -5.12
C TRP A 154 1.64 4.77 -4.44
N VAL A 155 1.46 5.12 -3.17
CA VAL A 155 0.27 4.82 -2.37
C VAL A 155 -0.19 6.08 -1.62
N SER A 156 -1.50 6.31 -1.56
CA SER A 156 -2.05 7.46 -0.84
C SER A 156 -2.01 7.27 0.68
N PRO A 157 -2.11 8.37 1.45
CA PRO A 157 -2.63 8.29 2.79
C PRO A 157 -4.00 7.61 2.82
N VAL A 158 -4.31 6.97 3.94
CA VAL A 158 -5.56 6.22 4.10
C VAL A 158 -6.75 7.15 4.25
N ARG A 159 -7.89 6.72 3.70
CA ARG A 159 -9.21 7.34 3.85
C ARG A 159 -10.19 6.34 4.44
N PRO A 160 -11.32 6.80 5.01
CA PRO A 160 -12.37 5.89 5.47
C PRO A 160 -12.83 4.91 4.39
N GLY A 161 -12.97 3.61 4.71
CA GLY A 161 -13.35 2.57 3.76
C GLY A 161 -14.76 2.72 3.14
N ARG A 162 -15.60 3.58 3.72
CA ARG A 162 -16.89 3.98 3.15
C ARG A 162 -16.75 4.89 1.93
N GLU A 163 -15.69 5.70 1.87
CA GLU A 163 -15.56 6.73 0.85
C GLU A 163 -15.33 6.13 -0.54
N HIS A 164 -16.01 6.72 -1.51
CA HIS A 164 -15.84 6.39 -2.92
C HIS A 164 -14.44 6.77 -3.39
N ASP A 165 -13.88 5.97 -4.31
CA ASP A 165 -12.52 6.14 -4.81
C ASP A 165 -12.29 7.54 -5.42
N THR A 166 -13.24 8.06 -6.20
CA THR A 166 -13.18 9.44 -6.71
C THR A 166 -13.09 10.49 -5.59
N THR A 167 -13.79 10.30 -4.48
CA THR A 167 -13.72 11.22 -3.32
C THR A 167 -12.34 11.18 -2.69
N CYS A 168 -11.79 9.97 -2.49
CA CYS A 168 -10.42 9.78 -2.00
C CYS A 168 -9.40 10.44 -2.93
N ALA A 169 -9.53 10.22 -4.25
CA ALA A 169 -8.65 10.77 -5.25
C ALA A 169 -8.64 12.31 -5.25
N ARG A 170 -9.83 12.93 -5.28
CA ARG A 170 -9.97 14.39 -5.20
C ARG A 170 -9.39 14.96 -3.90
N HIS A 171 -9.65 14.30 -2.77
CA HIS A 171 -9.11 14.74 -1.48
C HIS A 171 -7.57 14.79 -1.47
N HIS A 172 -6.92 13.87 -2.16
CA HIS A 172 -5.45 13.83 -2.26
C HIS A 172 -4.89 14.65 -3.43
N GLY A 173 -5.73 15.42 -4.14
CA GLY A 173 -5.31 16.18 -5.33
C GLY A 173 -4.86 15.30 -6.49
N LEU A 174 -5.23 14.01 -6.49
CA LEU A 174 -4.80 13.06 -7.53
C LEU A 174 -5.42 13.38 -8.88
N THR A 175 -6.67 13.82 -8.91
CA THR A 175 -7.35 14.21 -10.15
C THR A 175 -6.56 15.30 -10.88
N ASP A 176 -6.24 16.38 -10.17
CA ASP A 176 -5.59 17.55 -10.75
C ASP A 176 -4.15 17.24 -11.15
N ALA A 177 -3.44 16.46 -10.33
CA ALA A 177 -2.06 16.05 -10.63
C ALA A 177 -2.00 15.14 -11.87
N LEU A 178 -2.93 14.20 -12.01
CA LEU A 178 -2.96 13.25 -13.12
C LEU A 178 -3.49 13.89 -14.41
N ASP A 179 -4.42 14.84 -14.31
CA ASP A 179 -4.85 15.65 -15.46
C ASP A 179 -3.69 16.50 -16.00
N ARG A 180 -2.93 17.18 -15.12
CA ARG A 180 -1.71 17.90 -15.53
C ARG A 180 -0.69 16.97 -16.17
N THR A 181 -0.47 15.81 -15.57
CA THR A 181 0.43 14.77 -16.10
C THR A 181 0.02 14.35 -17.51
N ALA A 182 -1.28 14.12 -17.74
CA ALA A 182 -1.80 13.77 -19.06
C ALA A 182 -1.64 14.91 -20.08
N ALA A 183 -1.90 16.15 -19.67
CA ALA A 183 -1.81 17.32 -20.55
C ALA A 183 -0.35 17.68 -20.92
N GLU A 184 0.55 17.65 -19.94
CA GLU A 184 1.95 18.08 -20.11
C GLU A 184 2.83 16.97 -20.71
N LEU A 185 2.55 15.71 -20.37
CA LEU A 185 3.41 14.58 -20.73
C LEU A 185 2.77 13.61 -21.71
N GLY A 186 1.50 13.82 -22.08
CA GLY A 186 0.76 12.87 -22.92
C GLY A 186 0.55 11.51 -22.26
N MET A 187 0.67 11.43 -20.93
CA MET A 187 0.60 10.19 -20.15
C MET A 187 -0.78 10.09 -19.46
N PRO A 188 -1.81 9.50 -20.10
CA PRO A 188 -3.13 9.37 -19.50
C PRO A 188 -3.11 8.40 -18.31
N THR A 189 -4.15 8.47 -17.48
CA THR A 189 -4.35 7.51 -16.39
C THR A 189 -5.53 6.59 -16.68
N LEU A 190 -5.28 5.29 -16.66
CA LEU A 190 -6.31 4.28 -16.80
C LEU A 190 -6.88 3.92 -15.42
N VAL A 191 -8.20 3.83 -15.35
CA VAL A 191 -8.95 3.67 -14.11
C VAL A 191 -10.19 2.79 -14.32
N ASP A 192 -10.77 2.32 -13.22
CA ASP A 192 -12.06 1.65 -13.24
C ASP A 192 -13.23 2.63 -13.43
N LEU A 193 -14.45 2.09 -13.50
CA LEU A 193 -15.66 2.90 -13.68
C LEU A 193 -15.98 3.76 -12.45
N GLY A 194 -15.40 3.47 -11.28
CA GLY A 194 -15.55 4.26 -10.06
C GLY A 194 -14.92 5.66 -10.14
N TYR A 195 -14.10 5.90 -11.16
CA TYR A 195 -13.49 7.19 -11.50
C TYR A 195 -14.13 7.87 -12.73
N GLU A 196 -15.37 7.48 -13.07
CA GLU A 196 -16.15 8.20 -14.08
C GLU A 196 -16.23 9.69 -13.74
N ASN A 197 -15.93 10.55 -14.71
CA ASN A 197 -15.84 12.01 -14.54
C ASN A 197 -14.76 12.48 -13.53
N ALA A 198 -13.67 11.73 -13.36
CA ALA A 198 -12.52 12.16 -12.57
C ALA A 198 -11.73 13.32 -13.22
N GLY A 199 -11.69 13.38 -14.56
CA GLY A 199 -11.00 14.42 -15.32
C GLY A 199 -10.69 14.00 -16.76
N PRO A 200 -10.32 14.94 -17.66
CA PRO A 200 -10.01 14.66 -19.06
C PRO A 200 -8.75 13.81 -19.29
N GLY A 201 -7.85 13.73 -18.31
CA GLY A 201 -6.66 12.86 -18.32
C GLY A 201 -6.96 11.39 -18.02
N PHE A 202 -8.18 11.08 -17.57
CA PHE A 202 -8.58 9.73 -17.19
C PHE A 202 -9.20 8.96 -18.34
N ARG A 203 -8.98 7.65 -18.35
CA ARG A 203 -9.60 6.69 -19.28
C ARG A 203 -10.25 5.59 -18.46
N HIS A 204 -11.57 5.59 -18.45
CA HIS A 204 -12.39 4.57 -17.81
C HIS A 204 -13.22 3.83 -18.86
N PRO A 205 -13.77 2.63 -18.54
CA PRO A 205 -14.77 2.00 -19.38
C PRO A 205 -15.99 2.90 -19.59
N VAL A 206 -16.67 2.73 -20.73
CA VAL A 206 -17.94 3.36 -21.03
C VAL A 206 -19.07 2.58 -20.36
N LYS A 207 -19.88 3.26 -19.55
CA LYS A 207 -21.06 2.68 -18.91
C LYS A 207 -22.15 2.41 -19.94
N LYS A 208 -22.85 1.28 -19.81
CA LYS A 208 -24.03 0.99 -20.63
C LYS A 208 -25.12 2.02 -20.31
N PRO A 209 -25.68 2.74 -21.31
CA PRO A 209 -26.75 3.69 -21.08
C PRO A 209 -28.03 2.99 -20.62
N ALA A 210 -28.86 3.68 -19.84
CA ALA A 210 -30.14 3.14 -19.42
C ALA A 210 -31.05 2.88 -20.64
N GLY A 211 -31.51 1.64 -20.81
CA GLY A 211 -32.40 1.26 -21.91
C GLY A 211 -31.75 1.17 -23.30
N GLY A 212 -30.42 1.19 -23.40
CA GLY A 212 -29.70 1.08 -24.68
C GLY A 212 -28.51 0.12 -24.60
N GLU A 213 -27.93 -0.21 -25.75
CA GLU A 213 -26.74 -1.07 -25.85
C GLU A 213 -25.46 -0.25 -26.07
N LEU A 214 -24.32 -0.82 -25.69
CA LEU A 214 -23.02 -0.28 -26.09
C LEU A 214 -22.82 -0.50 -27.59
N THR A 215 -22.35 0.54 -28.28
CA THR A 215 -21.90 0.41 -29.68
C THR A 215 -20.72 -0.55 -29.78
N GLU A 216 -20.48 -1.15 -30.95
CA GLU A 216 -19.34 -2.05 -31.17
C GLU A 216 -17.99 -1.37 -30.84
N ALA A 217 -17.86 -0.09 -31.16
CA ALA A 217 -16.68 0.70 -30.81
C ALA A 217 -16.50 0.83 -29.29
N GLN A 218 -17.56 1.11 -28.55
CA GLN A 218 -17.52 1.18 -27.08
C GLN A 218 -17.26 -0.19 -26.45
N GLN A 219 -17.82 -1.27 -27.01
CA GLN A 219 -17.53 -2.63 -26.55
C GLN A 219 -16.06 -2.98 -26.77
N THR A 220 -15.50 -2.63 -27.92
CA THR A 220 -14.10 -2.86 -28.27
C THR A 220 -13.17 -2.07 -27.36
N TYR A 221 -13.45 -0.78 -27.16
CA TYR A 221 -12.74 0.06 -26.20
C TYR A 221 -12.81 -0.51 -24.78
N ASN A 222 -14.00 -0.93 -24.33
CA ASN A 222 -14.17 -1.56 -23.02
C ASN A 222 -13.39 -2.87 -22.88
N LYS A 223 -13.24 -3.67 -23.94
CA LYS A 223 -12.40 -4.88 -23.92
C LYS A 223 -10.94 -4.52 -23.68
N VAL A 224 -10.42 -3.49 -24.36
CA VAL A 224 -9.04 -3.01 -24.18
C VAL A 224 -8.84 -2.49 -22.75
N VAL A 225 -9.71 -1.60 -22.28
CA VAL A 225 -9.60 -1.02 -20.94
C VAL A 225 -9.72 -2.08 -19.85
N ARG A 226 -10.60 -3.08 -20.00
CA ARG A 226 -10.71 -4.21 -19.04
C ARG A 226 -9.44 -5.06 -18.99
N GLY A 227 -8.82 -5.32 -20.14
CA GLY A 227 -7.54 -6.02 -20.20
C GLY A 227 -6.48 -5.29 -19.38
N ILE A 228 -6.44 -3.95 -19.48
CA ILE A 228 -5.48 -3.15 -18.72
C ILE A 228 -5.89 -3.00 -17.24
N HIS A 229 -7.18 -2.95 -16.92
CA HIS A 229 -7.65 -2.92 -15.53
C HIS A 229 -7.21 -4.18 -14.75
N SER A 230 -7.18 -5.35 -15.39
CA SER A 230 -6.60 -6.55 -14.75
C SER A 230 -5.13 -6.34 -14.28
N VAL A 231 -4.42 -5.41 -14.92
CA VAL A 231 -3.06 -4.99 -14.55
C VAL A 231 -3.06 -4.00 -13.38
N CYS A 232 -4.05 -3.12 -13.25
CA CYS A 232 -4.21 -2.30 -12.04
C CYS A 232 -4.50 -3.17 -10.81
N GLU A 233 -5.38 -4.17 -10.95
CA GLU A 233 -5.68 -5.12 -9.87
C GLU A 233 -4.43 -5.89 -9.43
N ARG A 234 -3.49 -6.15 -10.36
CA ARG A 234 -2.19 -6.75 -10.05
C ARG A 234 -1.37 -5.89 -9.09
N ALA A 235 -1.38 -4.56 -9.20
CA ALA A 235 -0.63 -3.69 -8.30
C ALA A 235 -1.14 -3.82 -6.85
N ASN A 236 -2.46 -3.81 -6.68
CA ASN A 236 -3.12 -4.05 -5.40
C ASN A 236 -2.85 -5.46 -4.85
N SER A 237 -2.87 -6.45 -5.74
CA SER A 237 -2.52 -7.83 -5.41
C SER A 237 -1.06 -7.96 -4.97
N LEU A 238 -0.10 -7.33 -5.66
CA LEU A 238 1.32 -7.35 -5.26
C LEU A 238 1.49 -6.78 -3.84
N LEU A 239 0.90 -5.63 -3.55
CA LEU A 239 0.96 -5.04 -2.21
C LEU A 239 0.38 -5.99 -1.14
N LYS A 240 -0.84 -6.52 -1.34
CA LYS A 240 -1.55 -7.32 -0.34
C LYS A 240 -1.08 -8.77 -0.24
N MET A 241 -0.66 -9.37 -1.34
CA MET A 241 -0.27 -10.77 -1.40
C MET A 241 1.17 -10.96 -0.94
N THR A 242 2.07 -10.04 -1.32
CA THR A 242 3.44 -10.03 -0.81
C THR A 242 3.47 -9.59 0.65
N SER A 243 2.78 -8.49 1.00
CA SER A 243 2.69 -8.04 2.40
C SER A 243 1.41 -8.57 3.06
N LYS A 244 1.47 -9.81 3.56
CA LYS A 244 0.36 -10.44 4.30
C LYS A 244 -0.19 -9.57 5.45
N ALA A 245 0.63 -8.71 6.05
CA ALA A 245 0.19 -7.72 7.03
C ALA A 245 -0.95 -6.81 6.53
N LEU A 246 -0.98 -6.48 5.23
CA LEU A 246 -2.03 -5.65 4.63
C LEU A 246 -3.35 -6.39 4.38
N ARG A 247 -3.39 -7.73 4.54
CA ARG A 247 -4.65 -8.49 4.38
C ARG A 247 -5.61 -8.25 5.53
N ARG A 248 -5.08 -7.98 6.73
CA ARG A 248 -5.83 -7.57 7.91
C ARG A 248 -4.87 -6.86 8.87
N VAL A 249 -4.98 -5.54 8.95
CA VAL A 249 -4.17 -4.75 9.88
C VAL A 249 -4.89 -4.70 11.23
N SER A 250 -4.23 -5.22 12.27
CA SER A 250 -4.71 -5.17 13.67
C SER A 250 -4.05 -4.05 14.48
N LEU A 251 -3.34 -3.14 13.81
CA LEU A 251 -2.75 -1.95 14.42
C LEU A 251 -3.74 -0.79 14.40
N ASP A 252 -3.42 0.25 15.16
CA ASP A 252 -4.16 1.50 15.16
C ASP A 252 -4.33 2.08 13.72
N PRO A 253 -5.56 2.47 13.34
CA PRO A 253 -5.91 3.12 12.06
C PRO A 253 -4.95 4.23 11.62
N SER A 254 -4.53 5.09 12.54
CA SER A 254 -3.62 6.22 12.27
C SER A 254 -2.24 5.78 11.76
N ARG A 255 -1.90 4.49 11.89
CA ARG A 255 -0.61 3.93 11.47
C ARG A 255 -0.66 3.24 10.12
N ILE A 256 -1.84 2.98 9.57
CA ILE A 256 -1.98 2.18 8.34
C ILE A 256 -1.41 2.93 7.13
N THR A 257 -1.48 4.26 7.09
CA THR A 257 -0.76 5.06 6.09
C THR A 257 0.74 4.71 6.07
N LYS A 258 1.38 4.66 7.24
CA LYS A 258 2.78 4.26 7.36
C LYS A 258 2.98 2.80 6.99
N THR A 259 2.05 1.93 7.33
CA THR A 259 2.10 0.51 6.96
C THR A 259 2.04 0.32 5.44
N ALA A 260 1.14 1.02 4.73
CA ALA A 260 1.02 0.96 3.28
C ALA A 260 2.27 1.53 2.59
N ALA A 261 2.76 2.70 3.03
CA ALA A 261 3.99 3.30 2.51
C ALA A 261 5.22 2.41 2.74
N ALA A 262 5.34 1.83 3.95
CA ALA A 262 6.39 0.87 4.25
C ALA A 262 6.29 -0.40 3.40
N ALA A 263 5.08 -0.93 3.20
CA ALA A 263 4.85 -2.10 2.36
C ALA A 263 5.30 -1.85 0.91
N LEU A 264 5.01 -0.66 0.36
CA LEU A 264 5.50 -0.25 -0.96
C LEU A 264 7.03 -0.29 -1.03
N VAL A 265 7.71 0.36 -0.09
CA VAL A 265 9.19 0.40 -0.07
C VAL A 265 9.79 -1.00 0.12
N LEU A 266 9.24 -1.80 1.03
CA LEU A 266 9.72 -3.16 1.28
C LEU A 266 9.47 -4.09 0.09
N LEU A 267 8.36 -3.92 -0.64
CA LEU A 267 8.09 -4.61 -1.90
C LEU A 267 9.17 -4.28 -2.94
N GLN A 268 9.46 -2.98 -3.12
CA GLN A 268 10.51 -2.51 -4.03
C GLN A 268 11.89 -3.08 -3.66
N LEU A 269 12.23 -3.11 -2.37
CA LEU A 269 13.47 -3.71 -1.88
C LEU A 269 13.52 -5.24 -2.02
N LYS A 270 12.39 -5.96 -1.87
CA LYS A 270 12.33 -7.42 -2.04
C LYS A 270 12.61 -7.81 -3.49
N TYR A 271 12.01 -7.09 -4.45
CA TYR A 271 12.16 -7.38 -5.87
C TYR A 271 13.34 -6.65 -6.53
N GLY A 272 13.93 -5.66 -5.86
CA GLY A 272 15.01 -4.84 -6.41
C GLY A 272 14.55 -3.97 -7.57
N ARG A 273 13.30 -3.50 -7.54
CA ARG A 273 12.67 -2.72 -8.61
C ARG A 273 12.17 -1.40 -8.06
N ILE A 274 12.87 -0.33 -8.44
CA ILE A 274 12.46 1.06 -8.29
C ILE A 274 12.34 1.57 -9.73
N ILE A 275 11.32 2.38 -10.01
CA ILE A 275 11.22 3.11 -11.28
C ILE A 275 11.63 4.56 -11.06
#